data_AF-A0A949IHU4-F1
#
_entry.id   AF-A0A949IHU4-F1
#
_cell.length_a   1.000
_cell.length_b   1.000
_cell.length_c   1.000
_cell.angle_alpha   90.00
_cell.angle_beta   90.00
_cell.angle_gamma   90.00
#
_symmetry.space_group_name_H-M   'P 1'
#
loop_
_entity.id
_entity.type
_entity.pdbx_description
1 polymer ?
#
loop_
_entity_poly.entity_id
_entity_poly.type
_entity_poly.pdbx_seq_one_letter_code
_entity_poly.pdbx_strand_id
1 'polypeptide(L)'
;MSNILQQEPDQIVEQLGVTPIARVSDDEIWNHLVTPTVKGLLGEVKVKEPAQILDTIAGRFKGDEVSNLNHHDIKGPDGKPRVRYPYSHTLWKTVNGAVVFKRDGVKFEVFCWFGDVERERAELIFKAALRDRRYDGTARANDCCLLEYTYDNPDYHKPLSKQMSSVELSIYGFLPGSRVADASGDAEFDAFVANPFRFIGDADKFLGLFQRALQTKRAPGQFSAPIPDVAKFTQLGFEFLARKYGYDILEMAASHYHVAKWAISDGFLLADLEQANVMARFAAGLDKIRASGHPLTRSQQSWACVVNSLRPAEKIPAVFQMGDANLLWPQDNISDCCLWLYKPLSAKAAAAKIDVTFRPSADNAAPAAERRRAIRPLRKGGRGRK
;
A
#
# COMPACT_ATOMS: atom_id res chain seq x y z
N MET A 1 -10.27 -7.57 -28.72
CA MET A 1 -11.71 -7.55 -28.38
C MET A 1 -12.28 -8.97 -28.26
N SER A 2 -11.54 -9.90 -27.63
CA SER A 2 -11.94 -11.31 -27.55
C SER A 2 -11.50 -11.88 -26.21
N ASN A 3 -12.45 -11.91 -25.27
CA ASN A 3 -12.52 -12.75 -24.06
C ASN A 3 -13.60 -12.25 -23.08
N ILE A 4 -14.22 -11.10 -23.33
CA ILE A 4 -15.33 -10.57 -22.51
C ILE A 4 -16.67 -11.30 -22.83
N LEU A 5 -16.78 -11.96 -23.98
CA LEU A 5 -18.04 -12.55 -24.47
C LEU A 5 -18.30 -14.02 -24.08
N GLN A 6 -17.55 -14.57 -23.12
CA GLN A 6 -17.77 -15.93 -22.59
C GLN A 6 -17.92 -15.95 -21.06
N GLN A 7 -18.42 -14.87 -20.48
CA GLN A 7 -18.78 -14.87 -19.06
C GLN A 7 -20.29 -15.04 -18.93
N GLU A 8 -20.71 -15.98 -18.09
CA GLU A 8 -22.11 -16.22 -17.76
C GLU A 8 -22.76 -14.89 -17.28
N PRO A 9 -24.01 -14.58 -17.63
CA PRO A 9 -24.66 -13.32 -17.25
C PRO A 9 -24.60 -13.01 -15.75
N ASP A 10 -24.66 -14.03 -14.90
CA ASP A 10 -24.55 -13.92 -13.44
C ASP A 10 -23.14 -13.48 -12.99
N GLN A 11 -22.09 -13.86 -13.73
CA GLN A 11 -20.72 -13.40 -13.49
C GLN A 11 -20.54 -11.93 -13.85
N ILE A 12 -21.31 -11.39 -14.80
CA ILE A 12 -21.28 -9.97 -15.18
C ILE A 12 -21.95 -9.10 -14.11
N VAL A 13 -23.08 -9.55 -13.54
CA VAL A 13 -23.79 -8.82 -12.48
C VAL A 13 -23.01 -8.84 -11.15
N GLU A 14 -22.44 -9.99 -10.77
CA GLU A 14 -21.48 -10.05 -9.65
C GLU A 14 -20.24 -9.19 -9.93
N GLN A 15 -19.90 -8.99 -11.20
CA GLN A 15 -18.85 -8.08 -11.60
C GLN A 15 -19.27 -6.59 -11.66
N LEU A 16 -20.52 -6.21 -11.41
CA LEU A 16 -20.90 -4.79 -11.38
C LEU A 16 -21.50 -4.37 -10.03
N GLY A 17 -21.62 -5.33 -9.10
CA GLY A 17 -22.19 -5.12 -7.78
C GLY A 17 -21.34 -4.21 -6.89
N VAL A 18 -21.99 -3.23 -6.27
CA VAL A 18 -21.42 -2.44 -5.16
C VAL A 18 -21.28 -3.33 -3.93
N THR A 19 -20.05 -3.60 -3.56
CA THR A 19 -19.65 -4.40 -2.39
C THR A 19 -20.13 -3.75 -1.08
N PRO A 20 -20.32 -4.54 -0.01
CA PRO A 20 -20.67 -3.99 1.29
C PRO A 20 -19.69 -2.93 1.78
N ILE A 21 -18.38 -3.13 1.60
CA ILE A 21 -17.39 -2.18 2.12
C ILE A 21 -17.43 -0.81 1.44
N ALA A 22 -17.79 -0.75 0.16
CA ALA A 22 -17.99 0.52 -0.54
C ALA A 22 -19.20 1.31 -0.01
N ARG A 23 -20.02 0.75 0.89
CA ARG A 23 -21.18 1.41 1.51
C ARG A 23 -20.87 2.03 2.89
N VAL A 24 -19.63 1.96 3.36
CA VAL A 24 -19.23 2.68 4.58
C VAL A 24 -19.44 4.18 4.38
N SER A 25 -20.16 4.83 5.29
CA SER A 25 -20.45 6.27 5.20
C SER A 25 -19.24 7.14 5.53
N ASP A 26 -19.23 8.39 5.05
CA ASP A 26 -18.17 9.35 5.38
C ASP A 26 -18.06 9.59 6.89
N ASP A 27 -19.19 9.65 7.60
CA ASP A 27 -19.22 9.85 9.05
C ASP A 27 -18.62 8.64 9.79
N GLU A 28 -18.85 7.41 9.33
CA GLU A 28 -18.20 6.23 9.90
C GLU A 28 -16.70 6.24 9.67
N ILE A 29 -16.24 6.58 8.47
CA ILE A 29 -14.81 6.71 8.17
C ILE A 29 -14.19 7.79 9.05
N TRP A 30 -14.82 8.97 9.13
CA TRP A 30 -14.36 10.06 9.97
C TRP A 30 -14.28 9.64 11.44
N ASN A 31 -15.31 8.97 11.97
CA ASN A 31 -15.39 8.63 13.38
C ASN A 31 -14.46 7.48 13.78
N HIS A 32 -14.30 6.47 12.92
CA HIS A 32 -13.59 5.24 13.27
C HIS A 32 -12.16 5.16 12.71
N LEU A 33 -11.85 5.80 11.58
CA LEU A 33 -10.52 5.73 10.95
C LEU A 33 -9.71 7.00 11.12
N VAL A 34 -10.32 8.19 11.02
CA VAL A 34 -9.56 9.44 11.17
C VAL A 34 -9.24 9.67 12.65
N THR A 35 -7.95 9.60 13.00
CA THR A 35 -7.51 9.62 14.40
C THR A 35 -7.63 11.00 15.05
N PRO A 36 -7.66 11.09 16.39
CA PRO A 36 -7.72 12.36 17.09
C PRO A 36 -6.65 13.37 16.66
N THR A 37 -5.40 12.92 16.45
CA THR A 37 -4.33 13.83 16.01
C THR A 37 -4.56 14.33 14.59
N VAL A 38 -5.00 13.48 13.65
CA VAL A 38 -5.34 13.90 12.29
C VAL A 38 -6.50 14.91 12.31
N LYS A 39 -7.55 14.64 13.09
CA LYS A 39 -8.67 15.57 13.29
C LYS A 39 -8.21 16.90 13.90
N GLY A 40 -7.30 16.85 14.88
CA GLY A 40 -6.72 18.03 15.51
C GLY A 40 -5.89 18.88 14.54
N LEU A 41 -5.11 18.25 13.65
CA LEU A 41 -4.37 18.94 12.60
C LEU A 41 -5.30 19.63 11.61
N LEU A 42 -6.35 18.94 11.13
CA LEU A 42 -7.33 19.50 10.20
C LEU A 42 -8.23 20.58 10.83
N GLY A 43 -8.53 20.45 12.12
CA GLY A 43 -9.50 21.28 12.82
C GLY A 43 -10.95 20.94 12.49
N GLU A 44 -11.86 21.83 12.86
CA GLU A 44 -13.30 21.65 12.68
C GLU A 44 -13.70 21.56 11.21
N VAL A 45 -14.66 20.69 10.89
CA VAL A 45 -15.29 20.63 9.56
C VAL A 45 -16.19 21.84 9.38
N LYS A 46 -15.93 22.65 8.35
CA LYS A 46 -16.70 23.86 8.03
C LYS A 46 -17.76 23.63 6.97
N VAL A 47 -17.45 22.80 5.98
CA VAL A 47 -18.34 22.49 4.87
C VAL A 47 -18.22 21.01 4.52
N LYS A 48 -19.36 20.34 4.38
CA LYS A 48 -19.44 19.01 3.75
C LYS A 48 -20.08 19.19 2.39
N GLU A 49 -19.29 19.12 1.32
CA GLU A 49 -19.85 19.17 -0.03
C GLU A 49 -20.65 17.90 -0.33
N PRO A 50 -21.70 17.95 -1.16
CA PRO A 50 -22.42 16.76 -1.58
C PRO A 50 -21.52 15.84 -2.39
N ALA A 51 -21.80 14.53 -2.32
CA ALA A 51 -21.12 13.54 -3.13
C ALA A 51 -21.33 13.82 -4.63
N GLN A 52 -20.26 13.73 -5.41
CA GLN A 52 -20.27 13.86 -6.86
C GLN A 52 -19.79 12.56 -7.50
N ILE A 53 -20.34 12.20 -8.65
CA ILE A 53 -19.82 11.08 -9.45
C ILE A 53 -18.82 11.64 -10.44
N LEU A 54 -17.60 11.11 -10.42
CA LEU A 54 -16.52 11.48 -11.32
C LEU A 54 -16.20 10.32 -12.26
N ASP A 55 -16.08 10.61 -13.55
CA ASP A 55 -15.67 9.68 -14.61
C ASP A 55 -14.34 10.10 -15.26
N THR A 56 -13.58 10.96 -14.59
CA THR A 56 -12.33 11.58 -15.08
C THR A 56 -11.11 11.11 -14.29
N ILE A 57 -9.96 11.07 -14.97
CA ILE A 57 -8.67 10.83 -14.33
C ILE A 57 -8.10 12.09 -13.63
N ALA A 58 -8.73 13.25 -13.84
CA ALA A 58 -8.34 14.48 -13.17
C ALA A 58 -8.97 14.53 -11.77
N GLY A 59 -8.15 14.68 -10.74
CA GLY A 59 -8.63 15.03 -9.40
C GLY A 59 -9.27 16.42 -9.36
N ARG A 60 -9.90 16.77 -8.24
CA ARG A 60 -10.53 18.10 -8.06
C ARG A 60 -9.53 19.23 -7.81
N PHE A 61 -8.34 18.88 -7.35
CA PHE A 61 -7.21 19.80 -7.15
C PHE A 61 -5.89 19.04 -7.36
N LYS A 62 -4.77 19.76 -7.42
CA LYS A 62 -3.46 19.15 -7.63
C LYS A 62 -3.07 18.24 -6.46
N GLY A 63 -2.72 17.00 -6.78
CA GLY A 63 -2.40 15.97 -5.79
C GLY A 63 -3.61 15.12 -5.36
N ASP A 64 -4.84 15.51 -5.72
CA ASP A 64 -6.04 14.70 -5.47
C ASP A 64 -6.03 13.44 -6.36
N GLU A 65 -5.38 12.38 -5.90
CA GLU A 65 -5.25 11.11 -6.61
C GLU A 65 -6.61 10.48 -6.90
N VAL A 66 -6.86 10.07 -8.15
CA VAL A 66 -8.02 9.24 -8.52
C VAL A 66 -8.14 8.02 -7.62
N SER A 67 -9.34 7.46 -7.48
CA SER A 67 -9.52 6.29 -6.62
C SER A 67 -8.75 5.05 -7.11
N ASN A 68 -8.24 5.02 -8.35
CA ASN A 68 -7.65 3.83 -8.95
C ASN A 68 -6.22 4.12 -9.42
N LEU A 69 -5.25 3.29 -9.02
CA LEU A 69 -3.84 3.58 -9.24
C LEU A 69 -3.24 2.91 -10.49
N ASN A 70 -3.77 1.77 -10.96
CA ASN A 70 -3.12 0.95 -11.99
C ASN A 70 -3.77 1.07 -13.39
N HIS A 71 -3.44 2.13 -14.14
CA HIS A 71 -3.70 2.23 -15.60
C HIS A 71 -5.14 1.87 -16.03
N HIS A 72 -6.12 2.31 -15.25
CA HIS A 72 -7.55 2.10 -15.47
C HIS A 72 -8.17 3.15 -16.40
N ASP A 73 -7.34 3.93 -17.11
CA ASP A 73 -7.81 4.95 -18.03
C ASP A 73 -8.28 4.33 -19.34
N ILE A 74 -9.40 4.84 -19.83
CA ILE A 74 -9.97 4.55 -21.13
C ILE A 74 -10.06 5.83 -21.95
N LYS A 75 -10.10 5.69 -23.27
CA LYS A 75 -10.34 6.83 -24.16
C LYS A 75 -11.85 7.02 -24.33
N GLY A 76 -12.37 8.15 -23.86
CA GLY A 76 -13.78 8.52 -24.01
C GLY A 76 -14.16 8.75 -25.48
N PRO A 77 -15.48 8.86 -25.77
CA PRO A 77 -15.97 9.15 -27.13
C PRO A 77 -15.43 10.47 -27.72
N ASP A 78 -15.13 11.42 -26.85
CA ASP A 78 -14.51 12.72 -27.16
C ASP A 78 -12.97 12.67 -27.25
N GLY A 79 -12.39 11.47 -27.15
CA GLY A 79 -10.96 11.26 -27.18
C GLY A 79 -10.22 11.57 -25.87
N LYS A 80 -10.92 12.02 -24.82
CA LYS A 80 -10.30 12.39 -23.53
C LYS A 80 -10.12 11.17 -22.62
N PRO A 81 -9.08 11.14 -21.77
CA PRO A 81 -8.92 10.09 -20.77
C PRO A 81 -10.07 10.10 -19.74
N ARG A 82 -10.62 8.93 -19.46
CA ARG A 82 -11.68 8.68 -18.48
C ARG A 82 -11.34 7.47 -17.63
N VAL A 83 -11.98 7.32 -16.48
CA VAL A 83 -11.84 6.10 -15.68
C VAL A 83 -12.78 5.01 -16.22
N ARG A 84 -12.34 3.75 -16.21
CA ARG A 84 -13.18 2.61 -16.57
C ARG A 84 -14.44 2.49 -15.70
N TYR A 85 -14.29 2.76 -14.41
CA TYR A 85 -15.37 2.74 -13.42
C TYR A 85 -15.49 4.12 -12.76
N PRO A 86 -16.61 4.84 -12.97
CA PRO A 86 -16.87 6.08 -12.25
C PRO A 86 -16.85 5.86 -10.74
N TYR A 87 -16.43 6.87 -10.01
CA TYR A 87 -16.31 6.82 -8.55
C TYR A 87 -17.02 8.00 -7.91
N SER A 88 -17.53 7.79 -6.70
CA SER A 88 -18.02 8.87 -5.86
C SER A 88 -16.85 9.62 -5.23
N HIS A 89 -16.94 10.94 -5.21
CA HIS A 89 -16.00 11.85 -4.56
C HIS A 89 -16.78 12.78 -3.63
N THR A 90 -16.38 12.85 -2.37
CA THR A 90 -16.94 13.80 -1.40
C THR A 90 -15.81 14.61 -0.76
N LEU A 91 -15.96 15.93 -0.73
CA LEU A 91 -14.96 16.87 -0.18
C LEU A 91 -15.53 17.54 1.07
N TRP A 92 -14.86 17.37 2.20
CA TRP A 92 -15.13 18.13 3.42
C TRP A 92 -14.03 19.17 3.62
N LYS A 93 -14.40 20.45 3.68
CA LYS A 93 -13.48 21.53 4.01
C LYS A 93 -13.40 21.68 5.53
N THR A 94 -12.18 21.78 6.04
CA THR A 94 -11.87 21.95 7.46
C THR A 94 -11.15 23.27 7.67
N VAL A 95 -10.94 23.68 8.93
CA VAL A 95 -10.23 24.94 9.25
C VAL A 95 -8.85 25.01 8.60
N ASN A 96 -8.10 23.91 8.67
CA ASN A 96 -6.70 23.86 8.28
C ASN A 96 -6.46 23.00 7.02
N GLY A 97 -7.50 22.61 6.29
CA GLY A 97 -7.35 21.81 5.07
C GLY A 97 -8.60 21.08 4.64
N ALA A 98 -8.48 19.84 4.18
CA ALA A 98 -9.62 19.10 3.62
C ALA A 98 -9.55 17.59 3.88
N VAL A 99 -10.72 16.96 3.85
CA VAL A 99 -10.89 15.50 3.83
C VAL A 99 -11.59 15.12 2.54
N VAL A 100 -11.05 14.14 1.83
CA VAL A 100 -11.60 13.62 0.59
C VAL A 100 -11.96 12.15 0.78
N PHE A 101 -13.21 11.80 0.50
CA PHE A 101 -13.70 10.42 0.50
C PHE A 101 -13.95 9.96 -0.93
N LYS A 102 -13.46 8.78 -1.30
CA LYS A 102 -13.62 8.20 -2.64
C LYS A 102 -14.14 6.78 -2.58
N ARG A 103 -15.01 6.38 -3.51
CA ARG A 103 -15.61 5.03 -3.60
C ARG A 103 -15.85 4.62 -5.06
N ASP A 104 -15.37 3.45 -5.46
CA ASP A 104 -15.46 2.92 -6.85
C ASP A 104 -16.37 1.67 -6.95
N GLY A 105 -17.15 1.39 -5.89
CA GLY A 105 -18.05 0.24 -5.79
C GLY A 105 -17.41 -1.01 -5.15
N VAL A 106 -16.08 -1.08 -5.06
CA VAL A 106 -15.36 -2.23 -4.49
C VAL A 106 -14.44 -1.85 -3.34
N LYS A 107 -14.12 -0.57 -3.21
CA LYS A 107 -13.40 0.00 -2.06
C LYS A 107 -13.93 1.36 -1.65
N PHE A 108 -13.45 1.82 -0.51
CA PHE A 108 -13.39 3.24 -0.20
C PHE A 108 -11.94 3.65 0.11
N GLU A 109 -11.65 4.92 -0.11
CA GLU A 109 -10.42 5.58 0.32
C GLU A 109 -10.76 6.91 0.98
N VAL A 110 -9.99 7.28 2.00
CA VAL A 110 -10.03 8.60 2.62
C VAL A 110 -8.65 9.22 2.61
N PHE A 111 -8.58 10.48 2.23
CA PHE A 111 -7.37 11.29 2.17
C PHE A 111 -7.57 12.55 2.99
N CYS A 112 -6.66 12.84 3.91
CA CYS A 112 -6.68 14.09 4.66
C CYS A 112 -5.51 14.96 4.23
N TRP A 113 -5.82 16.20 3.87
CA TRP A 113 -4.89 17.19 3.35
C TRP A 113 -4.79 18.34 4.35
N PHE A 114 -3.57 18.69 4.78
CA PHE A 114 -3.29 19.84 5.64
C PHE A 114 -2.74 20.98 4.79
N GLY A 115 -3.34 22.17 4.90
CA GLY A 115 -3.02 23.34 4.09
C GLY A 115 -4.10 23.67 3.05
N ASP A 116 -3.79 24.61 2.16
CA ASP A 116 -4.74 25.19 1.20
C ASP A 116 -4.76 24.37 -0.11
N VAL A 117 -5.74 23.46 -0.22
CA VAL A 117 -5.88 22.57 -1.40
C VAL A 117 -6.23 23.33 -2.69
N GLU A 118 -6.96 24.43 -2.58
CA GLU A 118 -7.39 25.23 -3.74
C GLU A 118 -6.25 26.06 -4.33
N ARG A 119 -5.23 26.36 -3.52
CA ARG A 119 -4.02 27.07 -3.94
C ARG A 119 -2.78 26.18 -4.06
N GLU A 120 -2.95 24.86 -4.12
CA GLU A 120 -1.86 23.89 -4.28
C GLU A 120 -0.78 23.97 -3.17
N ARG A 121 -1.18 24.35 -1.95
CA ARG A 121 -0.29 24.47 -0.78
C ARG A 121 -0.70 23.51 0.34
N ALA A 122 -1.22 22.36 -0.03
CA ALA A 122 -1.65 21.33 0.91
C ALA A 122 -0.76 20.09 0.80
N GLU A 123 -0.52 19.45 1.94
CA GLU A 123 0.23 18.20 2.09
C GLU A 123 -0.72 17.08 2.50
N LEU A 124 -0.57 15.90 1.89
CA LEU A 124 -1.29 14.71 2.34
C LEU A 124 -0.72 14.28 3.70
N ILE A 125 -1.57 14.26 4.73
CA ILE A 125 -1.18 13.90 6.10
C ILE A 125 -1.72 12.54 6.55
N PHE A 126 -2.74 12.02 5.86
CA PHE A 126 -3.32 10.72 6.20
C PHE A 126 -4.00 10.10 4.98
N LYS A 127 -3.82 8.79 4.80
CA LYS A 127 -4.54 7.95 3.84
C LYS A 127 -5.00 6.69 4.55
N ALA A 128 -6.26 6.31 4.38
CA ALA A 128 -6.77 5.02 4.83
C ALA A 128 -7.76 4.45 3.82
N ALA A 129 -7.81 3.12 3.69
CA ALA A 129 -8.68 2.46 2.73
C ALA A 129 -9.05 1.05 3.16
N LEU A 130 -10.23 0.58 2.73
CA LEU A 130 -10.59 -0.84 2.71
C LEU A 130 -11.07 -1.23 1.31
N ARG A 131 -10.56 -2.35 0.80
CA ARG A 131 -10.88 -2.90 -0.53
C ARG A 131 -11.34 -4.34 -0.43
N ASP A 132 -12.47 -4.66 -1.06
CA ASP A 132 -12.93 -6.05 -1.21
C ASP A 132 -11.97 -6.82 -2.14
N ARG A 133 -11.44 -7.95 -1.67
CA ARG A 133 -10.41 -8.72 -2.39
C ARG A 133 -10.96 -9.74 -3.39
N ARG A 134 -12.28 -9.82 -3.60
CA ARG A 134 -12.90 -10.89 -4.42
C ARG A 134 -12.38 -11.00 -5.86
N TYR A 135 -11.77 -9.95 -6.40
CA TYR A 135 -11.24 -9.92 -7.77
C TYR A 135 -9.73 -10.14 -7.87
N ASP A 136 -9.02 -10.29 -6.74
CA ASP A 136 -7.57 -10.49 -6.74
C ASP A 136 -7.16 -11.69 -7.60
N GLY A 137 -6.07 -11.52 -8.36
CA GLY A 137 -5.62 -12.51 -9.34
C GLY A 137 -6.36 -12.45 -10.67
N THR A 138 -7.12 -11.37 -10.91
CA THR A 138 -7.79 -11.09 -12.18
C THR A 138 -7.49 -9.68 -12.65
N ALA A 139 -7.62 -9.42 -13.95
CA ALA A 139 -7.40 -8.09 -14.53
C ALA A 139 -8.18 -6.96 -13.83
N ARG A 140 -9.36 -7.28 -13.26
CA ARG A 140 -10.16 -6.31 -12.54
C ARG A 140 -9.54 -5.84 -11.22
N ALA A 141 -8.70 -6.63 -10.58
CA ALA A 141 -8.06 -6.23 -9.33
C ALA A 141 -7.24 -4.93 -9.49
N ASN A 142 -6.67 -4.71 -10.69
CA ASN A 142 -5.96 -3.47 -11.04
C ASN A 142 -6.89 -2.26 -11.16
N ASP A 143 -8.16 -2.47 -11.50
CA ASP A 143 -9.13 -1.38 -11.55
C ASP A 143 -9.56 -0.91 -10.17
N CYS A 144 -9.21 -1.64 -9.11
CA CYS A 144 -9.58 -1.29 -7.75
C CYS A 144 -8.42 -1.28 -6.75
N CYS A 145 -7.18 -1.36 -7.22
CA CYS A 145 -5.99 -1.45 -6.37
C CYS A 145 -5.88 -0.32 -5.32
N LEU A 146 -5.24 -0.64 -4.19
CA LEU A 146 -4.87 0.34 -3.16
C LEU A 146 -3.46 0.90 -3.31
N LEU A 147 -2.61 0.19 -4.08
CA LEU A 147 -1.20 0.49 -4.30
C LEU A 147 -0.82 0.38 -5.78
N GLU A 148 0.34 0.93 -6.13
CA GLU A 148 0.81 1.06 -7.52
C GLU A 148 1.30 -0.26 -8.16
N TYR A 149 1.53 -1.32 -7.38
CA TYR A 149 1.89 -2.63 -7.94
C TYR A 149 0.65 -3.35 -8.47
N THR A 150 0.83 -4.26 -9.42
CA THR A 150 -0.23 -5.03 -10.06
C THR A 150 -0.87 -6.05 -9.11
N TYR A 151 -2.18 -6.29 -9.23
CA TYR A 151 -2.97 -7.21 -8.39
C TYR A 151 -3.60 -8.35 -9.20
N ASP A 152 -3.35 -8.41 -10.51
CA ASP A 152 -4.00 -9.33 -11.44
C ASP A 152 -3.28 -10.68 -11.56
N ASN A 153 -2.12 -10.84 -10.94
CA ASN A 153 -1.37 -12.09 -10.97
C ASN A 153 -1.84 -13.06 -9.87
N PRO A 154 -2.50 -14.19 -10.20
CA PRO A 154 -3.06 -15.13 -9.22
C PRO A 154 -2.01 -15.89 -8.40
N ASP A 155 -0.75 -15.87 -8.82
CA ASP A 155 0.35 -16.51 -8.09
C ASP A 155 0.73 -15.71 -6.83
N TYR A 156 0.56 -14.39 -6.88
CA TYR A 156 0.89 -13.44 -5.80
C TYR A 156 -0.33 -12.79 -5.15
N HIS A 157 -1.47 -12.75 -5.86
CA HIS A 157 -2.69 -12.11 -5.42
C HIS A 157 -3.86 -13.06 -5.64
N LYS A 158 -4.40 -13.63 -4.57
CA LYS A 158 -5.62 -14.42 -4.62
C LYS A 158 -6.34 -14.32 -3.27
N PRO A 159 -7.68 -14.39 -3.26
CA PRO A 159 -8.42 -14.48 -2.01
C PRO A 159 -7.93 -15.69 -1.20
N LEU A 160 -7.83 -15.53 0.13
CA LEU A 160 -7.40 -16.62 1.01
C LEU A 160 -8.40 -17.78 1.08
N SER A 161 -9.65 -17.53 0.70
CA SER A 161 -10.71 -18.52 0.67
C SER A 161 -11.77 -18.14 -0.35
N LYS A 162 -12.41 -19.16 -0.92
CA LYS A 162 -13.60 -18.99 -1.78
C LYS A 162 -14.90 -18.94 -0.96
N GLN A 163 -14.85 -19.27 0.33
CA GLN A 163 -16.02 -19.40 1.22
C GLN A 163 -16.12 -18.26 2.24
N MET A 164 -15.08 -17.43 2.34
CA MET A 164 -14.97 -16.34 3.28
C MET A 164 -14.73 -15.05 2.54
N SER A 165 -15.43 -14.01 2.97
CA SER A 165 -15.27 -12.66 2.42
C SER A 165 -14.03 -12.00 3.05
N SER A 166 -13.27 -11.27 2.24
CA SER A 166 -12.05 -10.61 2.69
C SER A 166 -11.95 -9.17 2.21
N VAL A 167 -11.42 -8.32 3.08
CA VAL A 167 -11.04 -6.94 2.76
C VAL A 167 -9.57 -6.70 3.06
N GLU A 168 -8.89 -6.03 2.14
CA GLU A 168 -7.55 -5.49 2.35
C GLU A 168 -7.63 -4.09 2.97
N LEU A 169 -6.82 -3.84 3.99
CA LEU A 169 -6.61 -2.50 4.54
C LEU A 169 -5.30 -1.89 4.04
N SER A 170 -5.33 -0.58 3.88
CA SER A 170 -4.14 0.23 3.62
C SER A 170 -4.18 1.49 4.47
N ILE A 171 -3.03 1.86 5.04
CA ILE A 171 -2.94 3.03 5.92
C ILE A 171 -1.59 3.72 5.91
N TYR A 172 -1.64 5.05 5.91
CA TYR A 172 -0.50 5.94 6.00
C TYR A 172 -0.82 7.16 6.85
N GLY A 173 0.18 7.65 7.59
CA GLY A 173 0.10 8.87 8.37
C GLY A 173 1.41 9.64 8.29
N PHE A 174 1.32 10.93 7.96
CA PHE A 174 2.44 11.81 7.69
C PHE A 174 2.27 13.10 8.47
N LEU A 175 3.20 13.40 9.36
CA LEU A 175 3.21 14.67 10.07
C LEU A 175 3.55 15.78 9.07
N PRO A 176 2.70 16.82 8.91
CA PRO A 176 2.94 17.88 7.95
C PRO A 176 4.27 18.61 8.22
N GLY A 177 4.94 19.04 7.15
CA GLY A 177 6.22 19.74 7.19
C GLY A 177 7.42 18.89 7.63
N SER A 178 7.26 17.56 7.73
CA SER A 178 8.32 16.66 8.21
C SER A 178 8.90 15.73 7.14
N ARG A 179 8.55 15.96 5.88
CA ARG A 179 9.10 15.23 4.74
C ARG A 179 10.61 15.44 4.63
N VAL A 180 11.34 14.40 4.23
CA VAL A 180 12.80 14.44 4.07
C VAL A 180 13.22 15.49 3.04
N ALA A 181 12.54 15.55 1.89
CA ALA A 181 12.82 16.54 0.86
C ALA A 181 12.63 17.98 1.35
N ASP A 182 11.59 18.24 2.13
CA ASP A 182 11.28 19.59 2.61
C ASP A 182 12.30 20.07 3.66
N ALA A 183 12.80 19.15 4.49
CA ALA A 183 13.77 19.46 5.53
C ALA A 183 15.22 19.57 5.01
N SER A 184 15.56 18.84 3.94
CA SER A 184 16.96 18.72 3.48
C SER A 184 17.22 19.23 2.05
N GLY A 185 16.19 19.42 1.25
CA GLY A 185 16.30 19.66 -0.20
C GLY A 185 16.74 18.43 -1.01
N ASP A 186 16.95 17.27 -0.36
CA ASP A 186 17.45 16.06 -1.00
C ASP A 186 16.30 15.14 -1.48
N ALA A 187 15.82 15.41 -2.69
CA ALA A 187 14.76 14.63 -3.32
C ALA A 187 15.17 13.17 -3.61
N GLU A 188 16.45 12.89 -3.81
CA GLU A 188 16.94 11.54 -4.06
C GLU A 188 16.91 10.70 -2.78
N PHE A 189 17.36 11.28 -1.67
CA PHE A 189 17.30 10.62 -0.38
C PHE A 189 15.84 10.44 0.09
N ASP A 190 14.96 11.41 -0.17
CA ASP A 190 13.52 11.27 0.05
C ASP A 190 12.94 10.08 -0.73
N ALA A 191 13.26 9.97 -2.03
CA ALA A 191 12.83 8.84 -2.86
C ALA A 191 13.40 7.50 -2.39
N PHE A 192 14.64 7.47 -1.90
CA PHE A 192 15.26 6.27 -1.32
C PHE A 192 14.57 5.83 -0.04
N VAL A 193 14.29 6.76 0.88
CA VAL A 193 13.55 6.44 2.11
C VAL A 193 12.14 5.98 1.77
N ALA A 194 11.47 6.59 0.79
CA ALA A 194 10.12 6.21 0.37
C ALA A 194 10.03 4.79 -0.22
N ASN A 195 10.95 4.41 -1.12
CA ASN A 195 11.01 3.05 -1.65
C ASN A 195 12.46 2.65 -2.00
N PRO A 196 13.19 2.04 -1.04
CA PRO A 196 14.62 1.73 -1.23
C PRO A 196 14.87 0.64 -2.29
N PHE A 197 13.88 -0.20 -2.58
CA PHE A 197 14.02 -1.27 -3.58
C PHE A 197 14.18 -0.70 -5.00
N ARG A 198 13.79 0.56 -5.25
CA ARG A 198 14.01 1.23 -6.56
C ARG A 198 15.49 1.48 -6.84
N PHE A 199 16.34 1.38 -5.83
CA PHE A 199 17.77 1.64 -5.88
C PHE A 199 18.60 0.34 -5.85
N ILE A 200 17.97 -0.83 -5.64
CA ILE A 200 18.69 -2.10 -5.42
C ILE A 200 19.51 -2.57 -6.63
N GLY A 201 19.19 -2.06 -7.83
CA GLY A 201 19.94 -2.34 -9.05
C GLY A 201 21.28 -1.60 -9.17
N ASP A 202 21.54 -0.61 -8.30
CA ASP A 202 22.82 0.10 -8.21
C ASP A 202 23.32 -0.01 -6.77
N ALA A 203 24.15 -1.04 -6.53
CA ALA A 203 24.52 -1.42 -5.18
C ALA A 203 25.35 -0.36 -4.45
N ASP A 204 26.23 0.36 -5.15
CA ASP A 204 27.09 1.35 -4.53
C ASP A 204 26.28 2.59 -4.13
N LYS A 205 25.37 3.02 -5.01
CA LYS A 205 24.42 4.09 -4.70
C LYS A 205 23.48 3.70 -3.55
N PHE A 206 22.93 2.49 -3.59
CA PHE A 206 22.07 1.96 -2.53
C PHE A 206 22.80 2.02 -1.19
N LEU A 207 24.05 1.54 -1.11
CA LEU A 207 24.82 1.50 0.13
C LEU A 207 25.15 2.91 0.64
N GLY A 208 25.48 3.85 -0.24
CA GLY A 208 25.69 5.25 0.15
C GLY A 208 24.45 5.87 0.79
N LEU A 209 23.27 5.67 0.20
CA LEU A 209 22.00 6.18 0.74
C LEU A 209 21.56 5.42 2.01
N PHE A 210 21.80 4.10 2.06
CA PHE A 210 21.53 3.25 3.22
C PHE A 210 22.33 3.69 4.46
N GLN A 211 23.62 3.97 4.30
CA GLN A 211 24.46 4.46 5.40
C GLN A 211 23.93 5.78 5.99
N ARG A 212 23.45 6.69 5.12
CA ARG A 212 22.77 7.92 5.55
C ARG A 212 21.46 7.61 6.27
N ALA A 213 20.64 6.70 5.74
CA ALA A 213 19.36 6.32 6.34
C ALA A 213 19.51 5.72 7.74
N LEU A 214 20.55 4.92 8.00
CA LEU A 214 20.84 4.33 9.31
C LEU A 214 21.12 5.34 10.42
N GLN A 215 21.56 6.55 10.05
CA GLN A 215 21.81 7.66 10.98
C GLN A 215 20.52 8.44 11.29
N THR A 216 19.45 8.20 10.53
CA THR A 216 18.15 8.83 10.76
C THR A 216 17.29 8.01 11.73
N LYS A 217 16.20 8.61 12.21
CA LYS A 217 15.15 7.90 12.96
C LYS A 217 14.06 7.30 12.05
N ARG A 218 14.19 7.42 10.71
CA ARG A 218 13.20 6.93 9.74
C ARG A 218 13.38 5.44 9.47
N ALA A 219 12.29 4.70 9.41
CA ALA A 219 12.26 3.36 8.82
C ALA A 219 12.10 3.45 7.29
N PRO A 220 12.36 2.35 6.54
CA PRO A 220 11.97 2.26 5.13
C PRO A 220 10.48 2.60 4.94
N GLY A 221 10.14 3.34 3.90
CA GLY A 221 8.79 3.84 3.64
C GLY A 221 8.40 5.09 4.44
N GLN A 222 9.19 5.52 5.43
CA GLN A 222 8.89 6.69 6.27
C GLN A 222 9.60 7.96 5.77
N PHE A 223 9.28 8.41 4.56
CA PHE A 223 9.81 9.66 4.01
C PHE A 223 9.28 10.90 4.73
N SER A 224 8.26 10.76 5.57
CA SER A 224 7.75 11.77 6.52
C SER A 224 7.62 11.16 7.92
N ALA A 225 7.52 11.98 8.96
CA ALA A 225 7.32 11.48 10.31
C ALA A 225 5.95 10.84 10.46
N PRO A 226 5.83 9.71 11.17
CA PRO A 226 4.52 9.13 11.41
C PRO A 226 3.72 10.04 12.36
N ILE A 227 2.42 10.15 12.12
CA ILE A 227 1.50 10.68 13.13
C ILE A 227 1.36 9.60 14.22
N PRO A 228 1.73 9.88 15.49
CA PRO A 228 1.94 8.83 16.49
C PRO A 228 0.74 7.94 16.80
N ASP A 229 -0.47 8.49 16.70
CA ASP A 229 -1.70 7.79 17.08
C ASP A 229 -2.36 7.00 15.93
N VAL A 230 -1.87 7.18 14.70
CA VAL A 230 -2.39 6.49 13.51
C VAL A 230 -2.28 4.98 13.67
N ALA A 231 -1.07 4.48 13.94
CA ALA A 231 -0.84 3.04 14.12
C ALA A 231 -1.56 2.46 15.35
N LYS A 232 -1.94 3.29 16.32
CA LYS A 232 -2.59 2.84 17.55
C LYS A 232 -4.10 2.69 17.41
N PHE A 233 -4.77 3.62 16.73
CA PHE A 233 -6.23 3.72 16.79
C PHE A 233 -6.95 3.20 15.55
N THR A 234 -6.30 3.24 14.39
CA THR A 234 -6.96 2.91 13.12
C THR A 234 -7.23 1.43 12.90
N GLN A 235 -6.39 0.53 13.43
CA GLN A 235 -6.61 -0.94 13.35
C GLN A 235 -7.97 -1.33 13.91
N LEU A 236 -8.31 -0.85 15.11
CA LEU A 236 -9.62 -1.09 15.73
C LEU A 236 -10.77 -0.55 14.88
N GLY A 237 -10.57 0.60 14.23
CA GLY A 237 -11.53 1.17 13.30
C GLY A 237 -11.74 0.28 12.06
N PHE A 238 -10.66 -0.22 11.46
CA PHE A 238 -10.74 -1.14 10.32
C PHE A 238 -11.46 -2.43 10.68
N GLU A 239 -11.13 -3.04 11.81
CA GLU A 239 -11.81 -4.24 12.30
C GLU A 239 -13.29 -4.01 12.55
N PHE A 240 -13.64 -2.89 13.21
CA PHE A 240 -15.02 -2.53 13.47
C PHE A 240 -15.81 -2.41 12.16
N LEU A 241 -15.29 -1.67 11.18
CA LEU A 241 -15.94 -1.49 9.89
C LEU A 241 -16.04 -2.81 9.12
N ALA A 242 -14.96 -3.58 9.03
CA ALA A 242 -14.98 -4.88 8.35
C ALA A 242 -16.01 -5.83 8.97
N ARG A 243 -16.06 -5.94 10.30
CA ARG A 243 -17.06 -6.74 11.02
C ARG A 243 -18.49 -6.25 10.78
N LYS A 244 -18.72 -4.94 10.91
CA LYS A 244 -20.04 -4.32 10.72
C LYS A 244 -20.60 -4.60 9.32
N TYR A 245 -19.73 -4.62 8.32
CA TYR A 245 -20.10 -4.85 6.93
C TYR A 245 -20.01 -6.32 6.49
N GLY A 246 -19.89 -7.24 7.45
CA GLY A 246 -20.05 -8.67 7.23
C GLY A 246 -18.82 -9.40 6.69
N TYR A 247 -17.63 -8.81 6.79
CA TYR A 247 -16.39 -9.45 6.35
C TYR A 247 -15.86 -10.44 7.37
N ASP A 248 -15.32 -11.54 6.84
CA ASP A 248 -14.80 -12.65 7.64
C ASP A 248 -13.33 -12.51 7.97
N ILE A 249 -12.58 -11.84 7.09
CA ILE A 249 -11.13 -11.72 7.15
C ILE A 249 -10.76 -10.27 6.84
N LEU A 250 -9.85 -9.73 7.65
CA LEU A 250 -9.16 -8.47 7.38
C LEU A 250 -7.72 -8.78 6.97
N GLU A 251 -7.25 -8.23 5.86
CA GLU A 251 -5.95 -8.52 5.28
C GLU A 251 -5.11 -7.27 5.08
N MET A 252 -3.80 -7.45 4.98
CA MET A 252 -2.88 -6.38 4.59
C MET A 252 -1.60 -6.92 3.95
N ALA A 253 -0.99 -6.09 3.10
CA ALA A 253 0.35 -6.33 2.58
C ALA A 253 1.38 -5.47 3.36
N ALA A 254 2.20 -6.10 4.20
CA ALA A 254 3.13 -5.36 5.05
C ALA A 254 4.39 -4.92 4.28
N SER A 255 4.58 -3.60 4.16
CA SER A 255 5.67 -3.01 3.37
C SER A 255 7.08 -3.22 3.95
N HIS A 256 7.21 -3.37 5.27
CA HIS A 256 8.51 -3.59 5.92
C HIS A 256 8.39 -4.37 7.25
N TYR A 257 9.53 -4.87 7.75
CA TYR A 257 9.60 -5.78 8.91
C TYR A 257 8.77 -5.33 10.13
N HIS A 258 8.93 -4.08 10.58
CA HIS A 258 8.18 -3.59 11.75
C HIS A 258 6.69 -3.34 11.51
N VAL A 259 6.23 -3.11 10.27
CA VAL A 259 4.79 -3.09 9.97
C VAL A 259 4.22 -4.50 10.09
N ALA A 260 4.93 -5.52 9.59
CA ALA A 260 4.52 -6.90 9.77
C ALA A 260 4.49 -7.29 11.27
N LYS A 261 5.52 -6.91 12.05
CA LYS A 261 5.54 -7.17 13.50
C LYS A 261 4.43 -6.46 14.26
N TRP A 262 4.08 -5.22 13.86
CA TRP A 262 2.95 -4.49 14.42
C TRP A 262 1.62 -5.21 14.15
N ALA A 263 1.37 -5.62 12.91
CA ALA A 263 0.18 -6.40 12.55
C ALA A 263 0.12 -7.73 13.33
N ILE A 264 1.23 -8.47 13.41
CA ILE A 264 1.30 -9.73 14.17
C ILE A 264 1.01 -9.50 15.65
N SER A 265 1.51 -8.41 16.25
CA SER A 265 1.23 -8.07 17.65
C SER A 265 -0.24 -7.75 17.91
N ASP A 266 -0.97 -7.37 16.86
CA ASP A 266 -2.42 -7.15 16.88
C ASP A 266 -3.21 -8.41 16.49
N GLY A 267 -2.57 -9.57 16.32
CA GLY A 267 -3.23 -10.84 16.05
C GLY A 267 -3.43 -11.17 14.57
N PHE A 268 -2.74 -10.47 13.67
CA PHE A 268 -2.61 -10.94 12.29
C PHE A 268 -1.69 -12.16 12.21
N LEU A 269 -2.02 -13.07 11.31
CA LEU A 269 -1.29 -14.28 10.97
C LEU A 269 -0.65 -14.11 9.59
N LEU A 270 0.47 -14.77 9.35
CA LEU A 270 1.09 -14.83 8.03
C LEU A 270 0.26 -15.74 7.12
N ALA A 271 0.03 -15.30 5.88
CA ALA A 271 -0.93 -15.95 5.00
C ALA A 271 -0.47 -17.30 4.44
N ASP A 272 0.85 -17.54 4.40
CA ASP A 272 1.41 -18.84 4.06
C ASP A 272 2.67 -19.19 4.87
N LEU A 273 3.05 -20.47 4.83
CA LEU A 273 4.18 -21.03 5.57
C LEU A 273 5.54 -20.52 5.09
N GLU A 274 5.68 -20.21 3.80
CA GLU A 274 6.93 -19.72 3.22
C GLU A 274 7.24 -18.31 3.71
N GLN A 275 6.24 -17.43 3.72
CA GLN A 275 6.30 -16.10 4.31
C GLN A 275 6.60 -16.17 5.81
N ALA A 276 6.02 -17.14 6.53
CA ALA A 276 6.35 -17.42 7.93
C ALA A 276 7.83 -17.80 8.12
N ASN A 277 8.37 -18.67 7.27
CA ASN A 277 9.78 -19.08 7.31
C ASN A 277 10.72 -17.91 6.99
N VAL A 278 10.37 -17.06 6.02
CA VAL A 278 11.14 -15.85 5.69
C VAL A 278 11.18 -14.89 6.90
N MET A 279 10.05 -14.63 7.53
CA MET A 279 9.98 -13.79 8.73
C MET A 279 10.79 -14.37 9.91
N ALA A 280 10.78 -15.69 10.09
CA ALA A 280 11.58 -16.37 11.10
C ALA A 280 13.09 -16.24 10.82
N ARG A 281 13.53 -16.38 9.57
CA ARG A 281 14.93 -16.18 9.15
C ARG A 281 15.39 -14.74 9.41
N PHE A 282 14.57 -13.74 9.10
CA PHE A 282 14.88 -12.34 9.44
C PHE A 282 15.00 -12.13 10.96
N ALA A 283 14.08 -12.69 11.75
CA ALA A 283 14.15 -12.59 13.21
C ALA A 283 15.44 -13.20 13.78
N ALA A 284 15.79 -14.42 13.34
CA ALA A 284 17.03 -15.08 13.73
C ALA A 284 18.28 -14.28 13.31
N GLY A 285 18.26 -13.68 12.11
CA GLY A 285 19.31 -12.78 11.63
C GLY A 285 19.51 -11.56 12.54
N LEU A 286 18.42 -10.89 12.92
CA LEU A 286 18.46 -9.75 13.85
C LEU A 286 18.96 -10.16 15.25
N ASP A 287 18.58 -11.34 15.74
CA ASP A 287 19.08 -11.87 17.01
C ASP A 287 20.59 -12.15 16.96
N LYS A 288 21.12 -12.65 15.83
CA LYS A 288 22.57 -12.83 15.62
C LYS A 288 23.30 -11.49 15.63
N ILE A 289 22.77 -10.46 14.96
CA ILE A 289 23.35 -9.10 14.95
C ILE A 289 23.37 -8.52 16.36
N ARG A 290 22.31 -8.72 17.15
CA ARG A 290 22.30 -8.32 18.56
C ARG A 290 23.36 -9.07 19.37
N ALA A 291 23.48 -10.38 19.17
CA ALA A 291 24.44 -11.22 19.88
C ALA A 291 25.91 -10.92 19.53
N SER A 292 26.19 -10.36 18.34
CA SER A 292 27.52 -9.91 17.95
C SER A 292 27.92 -8.54 18.52
N GLY A 293 27.10 -7.96 19.42
CA GLY A 293 27.41 -6.70 20.09
C GLY A 293 26.92 -5.45 19.35
N HIS A 294 26.07 -5.60 18.33
CA HIS A 294 25.54 -4.49 17.53
C HIS A 294 24.01 -4.34 17.69
N PRO A 295 23.50 -3.96 18.88
CA PRO A 295 22.07 -3.78 19.06
C PRO A 295 21.53 -2.66 18.15
N LEU A 296 20.53 -3.00 17.34
CA LEU A 296 19.88 -2.08 16.41
C LEU A 296 18.59 -1.52 17.00
N THR A 297 18.33 -0.23 16.79
CA THR A 297 17.01 0.37 17.02
C THR A 297 15.95 -0.23 16.09
N ARG A 298 14.65 -0.06 16.39
CA ARG A 298 13.56 -0.59 15.54
C ARG A 298 13.67 -0.16 14.07
N SER A 299 13.94 1.14 13.83
CA SER A 299 14.11 1.65 12.47
C SER A 299 15.31 1.01 11.77
N GLN A 300 16.44 0.87 12.47
CA GLN A 300 17.65 0.23 11.93
C GLN A 300 17.47 -1.27 11.67
N GLN A 301 16.70 -1.98 12.49
CA GLN A 301 16.36 -3.39 12.24
C GLN A 301 15.57 -3.54 10.93
N SER A 302 14.61 -2.64 10.65
CA SER A 302 13.91 -2.66 9.37
C SER A 302 14.83 -2.35 8.18
N TRP A 303 15.76 -1.41 8.34
CA TRP A 303 16.81 -1.17 7.34
C TRP A 303 17.72 -2.38 7.13
N ALA A 304 18.10 -3.09 8.19
CA ALA A 304 18.87 -4.32 8.11
C ALA A 304 18.15 -5.40 7.29
N CYS A 305 16.83 -5.54 7.44
CA CYS A 305 16.04 -6.45 6.60
C CYS A 305 16.05 -6.04 5.12
N VAL A 306 15.96 -4.74 4.81
CA VAL A 306 15.99 -4.25 3.42
C VAL A 306 17.37 -4.48 2.79
N VAL A 307 18.47 -4.13 3.45
CA VAL A 307 19.82 -4.29 2.87
C VAL A 307 20.18 -5.74 2.59
N ASN A 308 19.63 -6.70 3.35
CA ASN A 308 19.82 -8.12 3.04
C ASN A 308 19.21 -8.56 1.71
N SER A 309 18.36 -7.72 1.11
CA SER A 309 17.85 -7.95 -0.24
C SER A 309 18.83 -7.53 -1.36
N LEU A 310 19.91 -6.83 -1.02
CA LEU A 310 20.88 -6.30 -1.99
C LEU A 310 21.63 -7.41 -2.72
N ARG A 311 21.88 -7.24 -4.02
CA ARG A 311 22.71 -8.15 -4.82
C ARG A 311 23.81 -7.38 -5.56
N PRO A 312 25.03 -7.92 -5.68
CA PRO A 312 25.50 -9.22 -5.13
C PRO A 312 25.62 -9.20 -3.58
N ALA A 313 25.40 -10.34 -2.93
CA ALA A 313 25.21 -10.41 -1.46
C ALA A 313 26.49 -10.06 -0.68
N GLU A 314 27.65 -10.22 -1.31
CA GLU A 314 28.97 -9.89 -0.79
C GLU A 314 29.14 -8.38 -0.51
N LYS A 315 28.32 -7.53 -1.15
CA LYS A 315 28.31 -6.08 -0.89
C LYS A 315 27.55 -5.70 0.38
N ILE A 316 26.77 -6.61 0.97
CA ILE A 316 26.06 -6.34 2.24
C ILE A 316 27.10 -6.17 3.35
N PRO A 317 27.10 -5.05 4.11
CA PRO A 317 28.07 -4.85 5.17
C PRO A 317 28.02 -5.99 6.20
N ALA A 318 29.18 -6.52 6.59
CA ALA A 318 29.29 -7.72 7.43
C ALA A 318 28.47 -7.65 8.73
N VAL A 319 28.41 -6.46 9.36
CA VAL A 319 27.61 -6.22 10.58
C VAL A 319 26.11 -6.43 10.39
N PHE A 320 25.59 -6.34 9.15
CA PHE A 320 24.18 -6.51 8.83
C PHE A 320 23.87 -7.85 8.15
N GLN A 321 24.85 -8.69 7.87
CA GLN A 321 24.62 -9.97 7.20
C GLN A 321 23.85 -10.94 8.12
N MET A 322 22.76 -11.52 7.61
CA MET A 322 21.88 -12.40 8.39
C MET A 322 22.20 -13.91 8.24
N GLY A 323 23.33 -14.24 7.60
CA GLY A 323 23.84 -15.61 7.46
C GLY A 323 23.17 -16.43 6.37
N ASP A 324 22.40 -15.79 5.50
CA ASP A 324 21.72 -16.43 4.39
C ASP A 324 21.76 -15.52 3.16
N ALA A 325 22.59 -15.90 2.18
CA ALA A 325 22.84 -15.09 0.98
C ALA A 325 21.61 -14.98 0.06
N ASN A 326 20.62 -15.84 0.24
CA ASN A 326 19.39 -15.86 -0.56
C ASN A 326 18.20 -15.25 0.19
N LEU A 327 18.40 -14.72 1.39
CA LEU A 327 17.35 -14.03 2.11
C LEU A 327 16.96 -12.75 1.35
N LEU A 328 15.66 -12.58 1.12
CA LEU A 328 15.07 -11.45 0.42
C LEU A 328 13.84 -10.99 1.20
N TRP A 329 13.64 -9.68 1.28
CA TRP A 329 12.40 -9.14 1.82
C TRP A 329 11.25 -9.40 0.83
N PRO A 330 10.13 -9.98 1.26
CA PRO A 330 9.09 -10.49 0.35
C PRO A 330 8.13 -9.44 -0.22
N GLN A 331 8.24 -8.16 0.17
CA GLN A 331 7.40 -7.06 -0.34
C GLN A 331 8.26 -5.86 -0.74
N ASP A 332 8.58 -5.74 -2.02
CA ASP A 332 9.45 -4.68 -2.53
C ASP A 332 8.69 -3.42 -3.01
N ASN A 333 7.36 -3.43 -3.01
CA ASN A 333 6.48 -2.38 -3.53
C ASN A 333 6.82 -1.96 -4.97
N ILE A 334 7.38 -2.88 -5.77
CA ILE A 334 7.75 -2.68 -7.18
C ILE A 334 7.20 -3.82 -8.03
N SER A 335 7.34 -5.06 -7.54
CA SER A 335 6.82 -6.26 -8.17
C SER A 335 5.52 -6.73 -7.50
N ASP A 336 4.92 -7.78 -8.08
CA ASP A 336 3.73 -8.45 -7.53
C ASP A 336 4.01 -9.13 -6.17
N CYS A 337 5.28 -9.34 -5.80
CA CYS A 337 5.64 -10.02 -4.56
C CYS A 337 5.11 -9.24 -3.34
N CYS A 338 4.26 -9.89 -2.55
CA CYS A 338 3.64 -9.30 -1.37
C CYS A 338 3.84 -10.19 -0.13
N LEU A 339 4.02 -9.55 1.02
CA LEU A 339 3.91 -10.18 2.33
C LEU A 339 2.48 -10.05 2.82
N TRP A 340 1.67 -11.09 2.62
CA TRP A 340 0.26 -11.09 3.01
C TRP A 340 0.10 -11.52 4.46
N LEU A 341 -0.66 -10.72 5.22
CA LEU A 341 -1.10 -11.07 6.55
C LEU A 341 -2.62 -10.97 6.62
N TYR A 342 -3.21 -11.77 7.51
CA TYR A 342 -4.66 -11.78 7.73
C TYR A 342 -5.03 -11.89 9.20
N LYS A 343 -6.14 -11.27 9.58
CA LYS A 343 -6.77 -11.38 10.90
C LYS A 343 -8.17 -11.97 10.73
N PRO A 344 -8.45 -13.14 11.32
CA PRO A 344 -9.80 -13.68 11.36
C PRO A 344 -10.73 -12.75 12.13
N LEU A 345 -11.86 -12.38 11.52
CA LEU A 345 -12.90 -11.57 12.15
C LEU A 345 -14.07 -12.43 12.62
N SER A 346 -14.55 -13.36 11.80
CA SER A 346 -15.70 -14.19 12.16
C SER A 346 -15.30 -15.50 12.84
N ALA A 347 -16.24 -16.13 13.56
CA ALA A 347 -16.01 -17.43 14.19
C ALA A 347 -15.65 -18.51 13.15
N LYS A 348 -16.27 -18.47 11.96
CA LYS A 348 -15.92 -19.39 10.87
C LYS A 348 -14.50 -19.18 10.35
N ALA A 349 -14.03 -17.93 10.26
CA ALA A 349 -12.65 -17.64 9.87
C ALA A 349 -11.64 -18.07 10.93
N ALA A 350 -11.96 -17.87 12.21
CA ALA A 350 -11.10 -18.30 13.31
C ALA A 350 -10.96 -19.83 13.39
N ALA A 351 -11.99 -20.58 13.00
CA ALA A 351 -11.95 -22.05 12.95
C ALA A 351 -11.37 -22.61 11.64
N ALA A 352 -11.22 -21.77 10.61
CA ALA A 352 -10.74 -22.22 9.30
C ALA A 352 -9.24 -22.47 9.30
N LYS A 353 -8.83 -23.58 8.67
CA LYS A 353 -7.44 -23.78 8.27
C LYS A 353 -7.25 -23.14 6.91
N ILE A 354 -6.62 -21.97 6.88
CA ILE A 354 -6.24 -21.30 5.63
C ILE A 354 -4.97 -21.96 5.12
N ASP A 355 -5.09 -22.70 4.02
CA ASP A 355 -3.97 -23.32 3.32
C ASP A 355 -3.83 -22.64 1.94
N VAL A 356 -3.03 -21.59 1.92
CA VAL A 356 -2.75 -20.78 0.75
C VAL A 356 -1.24 -20.77 0.55
N THR A 357 -0.81 -20.67 -0.69
CA THR A 357 0.60 -20.47 -1.04
C THR A 357 0.68 -19.35 -2.04
N PHE A 358 1.40 -18.28 -1.68
CA PHE A 358 1.81 -17.25 -2.61
C PHE A 358 3.23 -17.60 -3.07
N ARG A 359 3.41 -17.92 -4.35
CA ARG A 359 4.71 -18.36 -4.85
C ARG A 359 5.15 -17.57 -6.07
N PRO A 360 6.40 -17.10 -6.12
CA PRO A 360 7.16 -17.14 -7.36
C PRO A 360 7.45 -18.62 -7.69
N SER A 361 7.25 -19.07 -8.95
CA SER A 361 8.05 -20.19 -9.42
C SER A 361 9.54 -19.82 -9.31
N ALA A 362 10.42 -20.82 -9.16
CA ALA A 362 11.88 -20.58 -9.10
C ALA A 362 12.41 -19.73 -10.28
N ASP A 363 11.66 -19.69 -11.39
CA ASP A 363 11.96 -18.91 -12.61
C ASP A 363 11.72 -17.40 -12.46
N ASN A 364 10.97 -16.97 -11.44
CA ASN A 364 10.69 -15.55 -11.18
C ASN A 364 11.68 -14.91 -10.19
N ALA A 365 12.68 -15.63 -9.66
CA ALA A 365 13.72 -15.05 -8.79
C ALA A 365 14.74 -14.15 -9.52
N ALA A 366 14.38 -13.59 -10.68
CA ALA A 366 15.20 -12.60 -11.37
C ALA A 366 15.28 -11.30 -10.53
N PRO A 367 16.51 -10.76 -10.29
CA PRO A 367 16.69 -9.50 -9.59
C PRO A 367 15.85 -8.38 -10.22
N ALA A 368 15.34 -7.45 -9.40
CA ALA A 368 14.54 -6.31 -9.85
C ALA A 368 15.14 -5.50 -11.04
N ALA A 369 16.45 -5.63 -11.27
CA ALA A 369 17.18 -5.07 -12.41
C ALA A 369 16.74 -5.65 -13.77
N GLU A 370 16.37 -6.94 -13.87
CA GLU A 370 15.94 -7.56 -15.14
C GLU A 370 14.47 -7.27 -15.46
N ARG A 371 13.62 -7.10 -14.44
CA ARG A 371 12.18 -6.83 -14.62
C ARG A 371 11.87 -5.44 -15.20
N ARG A 372 12.84 -4.50 -15.15
CA ARG A 372 12.72 -3.16 -15.76
C ARG A 372 12.68 -3.15 -17.29
N ARG A 373 13.01 -4.26 -17.98
CA ARG A 373 12.81 -4.32 -19.45
C ARG A 373 11.35 -4.49 -19.85
N ALA A 374 10.48 -4.99 -18.97
CA ALA A 374 9.07 -5.24 -19.28
C ALA A 374 8.15 -4.05 -18.94
N ILE A 375 8.52 -3.19 -17.98
CA ILE A 375 7.75 -1.98 -17.63
C ILE A 375 8.51 -0.75 -18.10
N ARG A 376 8.51 -0.53 -19.42
CA ARG A 376 8.90 0.74 -20.02
C ARG A 376 7.64 1.56 -20.26
N PRO A 377 7.54 2.83 -19.84
CA PRO A 377 6.45 3.67 -20.29
C PRO A 377 6.61 3.87 -21.81
N LEU A 378 5.61 3.47 -22.58
CA LEU A 378 5.42 3.96 -23.94
C LEU A 378 5.04 5.45 -23.88
N ARG A 379 6.02 6.32 -23.61
CA ARG A 379 5.99 7.69 -24.10
C ARG A 379 6.67 7.73 -25.47
N LYS A 380 5.90 7.41 -26.51
CA LYS A 380 6.15 7.96 -27.85
C LYS A 380 5.21 9.15 -28.03
N GLY A 381 5.78 10.33 -28.20
CA GLY A 381 5.01 11.56 -28.46
C GLY A 381 5.89 12.79 -28.59
N GLY A 382 6.95 12.70 -29.38
CA GLY A 382 7.84 13.83 -29.69
C GLY A 382 8.30 13.77 -31.14
N ARG A 383 7.38 14.02 -32.07
CA ARG A 383 7.61 14.45 -33.46
C ARG A 383 6.56 15.53 -33.74
N GLY A 384 6.82 16.68 -34.35
CA GLY A 384 8.03 17.25 -34.96
C GLY A 384 8.08 18.76 -34.68
N ARG A 385 9.26 19.38 -34.81
CA ARG A 385 9.85 19.99 -36.03
C ARG A 385 9.35 21.41 -36.30
N LYS A 386 10.34 22.31 -36.29
CA LYS A 386 10.47 23.61 -36.95
C LYS A 386 9.45 24.69 -36.62
#